data_AF-A0A9E4E9P8-F1
#
_entry.id   AF-A0A9E4E9P8-F1
#
_cell.length_a   1.000
_cell.length_b   1.000
_cell.length_c   1.000
_cell.angle_alpha   90.00
_cell.angle_beta   90.00
_cell.angle_gamma   90.00
#
_symmetry.space_group_name_H-M   'P 1'
#
loop_
_entity.id
_entity.type
_entity.pdbx_description
1 polymer ?
#
loop_
_entity_poly.entity_id
_entity_poly.type
_entity_poly.pdbx_seq_one_letter_code
_entity_poly.pdbx_strand_id
1 'polypeptide(L)'
;MKLSGHLKATASLTLIVANLLVWSLPLVLLLVTRTLVPASRGLMSRLGIAVYRHAVAFDDWVLNRVSGAHWHDPYLELHRDEVIVVVANHRSWTDVFLLQSIISKRGPIVKFLCKRELTYIPILGLICFAFEFPVLRRRARGAQSEHDRRDDDRRRVRDACEVLYKAPAAMLIFAEGTRFTELRRNRSRSPYVFRYVRRA
;
A
#
# COMPACT_ATOMS: atom_id res chain seq x y z
N MET A 1 -10.81 23.48 15.73
CA MET A 1 -10.86 22.00 15.54
C MET A 1 -11.00 21.37 16.93
N LYS A 2 -12.03 20.56 17.16
CA LYS A 2 -12.47 20.15 18.52
C LYS A 2 -11.61 19.02 19.08
N LEU A 3 -11.30 19.03 20.39
CA LEU A 3 -10.50 18.04 21.15
C LEU A 3 -10.84 16.58 20.83
N SER A 4 -12.12 16.29 20.57
CA SER A 4 -12.61 14.97 20.15
C SER A 4 -11.96 14.44 18.86
N GLY A 5 -11.60 15.32 17.93
CA GLY A 5 -10.92 14.94 16.70
C GLY A 5 -9.47 14.49 16.94
N HIS A 6 -8.76 15.15 17.86
CA HIS A 6 -7.42 14.73 18.25
C HIS A 6 -7.43 13.41 18.99
N LEU A 7 -8.40 13.21 19.90
CA LEU A 7 -8.55 11.95 20.62
C LEU A 7 -8.81 10.77 19.68
N LYS A 8 -9.74 10.93 18.72
CA LYS A 8 -9.98 9.91 17.68
C LYS A 8 -8.73 9.62 16.86
N ALA A 9 -8.00 10.65 16.44
CA ALA A 9 -6.78 10.48 15.65
C ALA A 9 -5.69 9.71 16.41
N THR A 10 -5.46 10.06 17.68
CA THR A 10 -4.49 9.36 18.54
C THR A 10 -4.93 7.92 18.78
N ALA A 11 -6.20 7.68 19.12
CA ALA A 11 -6.71 6.33 19.32
C ALA A 11 -6.56 5.47 18.05
N SER A 12 -6.96 5.99 16.88
CA SER A 12 -6.81 5.28 15.61
C SER A 12 -5.35 4.98 15.29
N LEU A 13 -4.44 5.94 15.50
CA LEU A 13 -3.01 5.73 15.24
C LEU A 13 -2.43 4.65 16.15
N THR A 14 -2.74 4.70 17.46
CA THR A 14 -2.29 3.68 18.42
C THR A 14 -2.79 2.30 18.03
N LEU A 15 -4.06 2.16 17.66
CA LEU A 15 -4.65 0.89 17.26
C LEU A 15 -4.04 0.34 15.96
N ILE A 16 -3.81 1.18 14.95
CA ILE A 16 -3.17 0.77 13.69
C ILE A 16 -1.71 0.34 13.94
N VAL A 17 -0.96 1.07 14.76
CA VAL A 17 0.42 0.71 15.11
C VAL A 17 0.46 -0.61 15.90
N ALA A 18 -0.43 -0.78 16.86
CA ALA A 18 -0.55 -2.03 17.61
C ALA A 18 -0.91 -3.21 16.69
N ASN A 19 -1.86 -3.03 15.78
CA ASN A 19 -2.25 -4.02 14.78
C ASN A 19 -1.05 -4.44 13.91
N LEU A 20 -0.29 -3.46 13.40
CA LEU A 20 0.92 -3.71 12.62
C LEU A 20 1.95 -4.53 13.40
N LEU A 21 2.19 -4.20 14.68
CA LEU A 21 3.14 -4.91 15.53
C LEU A 21 2.69 -6.35 15.78
N VAL A 22 1.42 -6.55 16.16
CA VAL A 22 0.86 -7.88 16.47
C VAL A 22 0.95 -8.80 15.25
N TRP A 23 0.51 -8.36 14.08
CA TRP A 23 0.53 -9.21 12.87
C TRP A 23 1.91 -9.36 12.24
N SER A 24 2.88 -8.51 12.58
CA SER A 24 4.26 -8.69 12.14
C SER A 24 4.92 -9.94 12.75
N LEU A 25 4.54 -10.33 13.97
CA LEU A 25 5.10 -11.50 14.66
C LEU A 25 4.81 -12.83 13.94
N PRO A 26 3.55 -13.21 13.64
CA PRO A 26 3.26 -14.42 12.88
C PRO A 26 3.83 -14.33 11.46
N LEU A 27 3.89 -13.12 10.86
CA LEU A 27 4.49 -12.94 9.54
C LEU A 27 5.99 -13.29 9.53
N VAL A 28 6.74 -12.88 10.57
CA VAL A 28 8.16 -13.26 10.72
C VAL A 28 8.29 -14.78 10.82
N LEU A 29 7.46 -15.42 11.65
CA LEU A 29 7.49 -16.88 11.80
C LEU A 29 7.23 -17.59 10.46
N LEU A 30 6.20 -17.18 9.73
CA LEU A 30 5.87 -17.73 8.41
C LEU A 30 6.99 -17.49 7.38
N LEU A 31 7.66 -16.34 7.45
CA LEU A 31 8.78 -16.02 6.57
C LEU A 31 10.01 -16.91 6.86
N VAL A 32 10.31 -17.15 8.14
CA VAL A 32 11.41 -18.03 8.54
C VAL A 32 11.11 -19.47 8.12
N THR A 33 9.90 -19.97 8.40
CA THR A 33 9.53 -21.35 8.03
C THR A 33 9.51 -21.57 6.51
N ARG A 34 9.00 -20.63 5.70
CA ARG A 34 9.03 -20.75 4.22
C ARG A 34 10.46 -20.82 3.68
N THR A 35 11.41 -20.21 4.38
CA THR A 35 12.81 -20.11 3.98
C THR A 35 13.56 -21.39 4.36
N LEU A 36 13.34 -21.90 5.57
CA LEU A 36 13.97 -23.13 6.07
C LEU A 36 13.37 -24.41 5.47
N VAL A 37 12.07 -24.41 5.13
CA VAL A 37 11.35 -25.57 4.62
C VAL A 37 10.72 -25.23 3.25
N PRO A 38 11.44 -25.40 2.13
CA PRO A 38 10.98 -25.00 0.81
C PRO A 38 9.65 -25.66 0.38
N ALA A 39 9.40 -26.90 0.81
CA ALA A 39 8.15 -27.62 0.54
C ALA A 39 6.91 -26.92 1.15
N SER A 40 7.09 -26.10 2.19
CA SER A 40 6.00 -25.38 2.85
C SER A 40 5.64 -24.04 2.19
N ARG A 41 6.41 -23.57 1.17
CA ARG A 41 6.28 -22.22 0.59
C ARG A 41 4.86 -21.87 0.16
N GLY A 42 4.15 -22.80 -0.49
CA GLY A 42 2.77 -22.60 -0.93
C GLY A 42 1.80 -22.37 0.24
N LEU A 43 1.88 -23.21 1.27
CA LEU A 43 1.05 -23.07 2.48
C LEU A 43 1.39 -21.79 3.25
N MET A 44 2.68 -21.50 3.45
CA MET A 44 3.13 -20.29 4.16
C MET A 44 2.72 -19.01 3.41
N SER A 45 2.72 -19.02 2.08
CA SER A 45 2.21 -17.92 1.26
C SER A 45 0.71 -17.70 1.48
N ARG A 46 -0.09 -18.77 1.46
CA ARG A 46 -1.54 -18.70 1.75
C ARG A 46 -1.83 -18.19 3.16
N LEU A 47 -1.09 -18.65 4.16
CA LEU A 47 -1.19 -18.16 5.54
C LEU A 47 -0.76 -16.70 5.65
N GLY A 48 0.29 -16.29 4.94
CA GLY A 48 0.72 -14.89 4.88
C GLY A 48 -0.36 -13.98 4.29
N ILE A 49 -1.05 -14.42 3.25
CA ILE A 49 -2.21 -13.70 2.68
C ILE A 49 -3.35 -13.62 3.70
N ALA A 50 -3.61 -14.67 4.48
CA ALA A 50 -4.61 -14.65 5.55
C ALA A 50 -4.25 -13.63 6.64
N VAL A 51 -3.00 -13.65 7.12
CA VAL A 51 -2.46 -12.66 8.07
C VAL A 51 -2.65 -11.23 7.55
N TYR A 52 -2.26 -10.98 6.29
CA TYR A 52 -2.46 -9.68 5.65
C TYR A 52 -3.93 -9.25 5.66
N ARG A 53 -4.85 -10.14 5.26
CA ARG A 53 -6.28 -9.83 5.20
C ARG A 53 -6.87 -9.55 6.57
N HIS A 54 -6.46 -10.29 7.60
CA HIS A 54 -6.90 -10.01 8.97
C HIS A 54 -6.36 -8.68 9.50
N ALA A 55 -5.09 -8.35 9.22
CA ALA A 55 -4.53 -7.05 9.57
C ALA A 55 -5.32 -5.91 8.89
N VAL A 56 -5.58 -6.03 7.58
CA VAL A 56 -6.37 -5.04 6.83
C VAL A 56 -7.82 -4.95 7.33
N ALA A 57 -8.44 -6.07 7.68
CA ALA A 57 -9.80 -6.08 8.24
C ALA A 57 -9.88 -5.36 9.59
N PHE A 58 -8.83 -5.45 10.40
CA PHE A 58 -8.74 -4.68 11.64
C PHE A 58 -8.55 -3.18 11.36
N ASP A 59 -7.68 -2.81 10.41
CA ASP A 59 -7.52 -1.41 10.01
C ASP A 59 -8.83 -0.84 9.42
N ASP A 60 -9.57 -1.63 8.62
CA ASP A 60 -10.92 -1.31 8.14
C ASP A 60 -11.87 -1.02 9.31
N TRP A 61 -11.84 -1.86 10.34
CA TRP A 61 -12.65 -1.66 11.55
C TRP A 61 -12.26 -0.38 12.29
N VAL A 62 -10.98 -0.09 12.48
CA VAL A 62 -10.50 1.14 13.16
C VAL A 62 -10.94 2.38 12.38
N LEU A 63 -10.76 2.37 11.07
CA LEU A 63 -11.13 3.48 10.20
C LEU A 63 -12.66 3.72 10.21
N ASN A 64 -13.47 2.68 10.13
CA ASN A 64 -14.94 2.80 10.16
C ASN A 64 -15.48 3.18 11.55
N ARG A 65 -15.01 2.51 12.61
CA ARG A 65 -15.62 2.60 13.95
C ARG A 65 -15.00 3.68 14.83
N VAL A 66 -13.69 3.93 14.72
CA VAL A 66 -13.01 4.94 15.56
C VAL A 66 -12.90 6.27 14.82
N SER A 67 -12.44 6.22 13.57
CA SER A 67 -12.25 7.43 12.76
C SER A 67 -13.55 7.96 12.14
N GLY A 68 -14.60 7.11 12.05
CA GLY A 68 -15.87 7.46 11.42
C GLY A 68 -15.76 7.68 9.92
N ALA A 69 -14.75 7.09 9.28
CA ALA A 69 -14.59 7.17 7.84
C ALA A 69 -15.50 6.09 7.21
N HIS A 70 -16.37 6.51 6.29
CA HIS A 70 -17.24 5.60 5.56
C HIS A 70 -16.92 5.69 4.08
N TRP A 71 -16.72 4.54 3.46
CA TRP A 71 -16.55 4.41 2.02
C TRP A 71 -17.38 3.24 1.54
N HIS A 72 -18.11 3.47 0.46
CA HIS A 72 -18.87 2.46 -0.22
C HIS A 72 -18.82 2.81 -1.70
N ASP A 73 -18.20 1.94 -2.49
CA ASP A 73 -18.27 2.03 -3.95
C ASP A 73 -19.08 0.82 -4.43
N PRO A 74 -20.38 1.01 -4.76
CA PRO A 74 -21.24 -0.08 -5.20
C PRO A 74 -20.85 -0.61 -6.59
N TYR A 75 -20.02 0.10 -7.35
CA TYR A 75 -19.59 -0.29 -8.68
C TYR A 75 -18.25 -1.04 -8.70
N LEU A 76 -17.57 -1.11 -7.55
CA LEU A 76 -16.29 -1.80 -7.44
C LEU A 76 -16.49 -3.29 -7.15
N GLU A 77 -16.64 -4.07 -8.21
CA GLU A 77 -16.61 -5.53 -8.17
C GLU A 77 -15.18 -6.02 -8.38
N LEU A 78 -14.62 -6.69 -7.36
CA LEU A 78 -13.26 -7.22 -7.39
C LEU A 78 -13.25 -8.67 -6.92
N HIS A 79 -12.43 -9.48 -7.58
CA HIS A 79 -12.18 -10.88 -7.24
C HIS A 79 -10.76 -11.10 -6.76
N ARG A 80 -10.55 -12.10 -5.92
CA ARG A 80 -9.25 -12.34 -5.28
C ARG A 80 -8.14 -12.76 -6.24
N ASP A 81 -8.52 -13.28 -7.42
CA ASP A 81 -7.61 -13.84 -8.41
C ASP A 81 -7.32 -12.86 -9.55
N GLU A 82 -7.77 -11.61 -9.44
CA GLU A 82 -7.52 -10.57 -10.43
C GLU A 82 -6.13 -9.94 -10.29
N VAL A 83 -5.58 -9.52 -11.42
CA VAL A 83 -4.40 -8.67 -11.51
C VAL A 83 -4.87 -7.27 -11.90
N ILE A 84 -4.73 -6.30 -10.99
CA ILE A 84 -5.20 -4.93 -11.22
C ILE A 84 -4.09 -3.91 -10.96
N VAL A 85 -4.12 -2.80 -11.68
CA VAL A 85 -3.29 -1.62 -11.41
C VAL A 85 -4.19 -0.53 -10.84
N VAL A 86 -3.91 -0.15 -9.60
CA VAL A 86 -4.65 0.91 -8.91
C VAL A 86 -3.84 2.19 -8.97
N VAL A 87 -4.40 3.21 -9.61
CA VAL A 87 -3.83 4.56 -9.67
C VAL A 87 -4.65 5.45 -8.76
N ALA A 88 -4.02 5.99 -7.72
CA ALA A 88 -4.67 6.90 -6.78
C ALA A 88 -3.86 8.18 -6.59
N ASN A 89 -4.54 9.24 -6.19
CA ASN A 89 -3.90 10.42 -5.65
C ASN A 89 -3.37 10.17 -4.24
N HIS A 90 -2.29 10.85 -3.85
CA HIS A 90 -1.72 10.72 -2.49
C HIS A 90 -1.94 11.99 -1.68
N ARG A 91 -2.89 11.95 -0.76
CA ARG A 91 -3.33 13.05 0.10
C ARG A 91 -2.75 12.95 1.50
N SER A 92 -2.75 11.75 2.08
CA SER A 92 -2.27 11.51 3.43
C SER A 92 -1.72 10.11 3.60
N TRP A 93 -0.99 9.91 4.70
CA TRP A 93 -0.47 8.59 5.05
C TRP A 93 -1.60 7.55 5.24
N THR A 94 -2.81 7.99 5.60
CA THR A 94 -4.00 7.14 5.77
C THR A 94 -4.54 6.55 4.46
N ASP A 95 -4.16 7.09 3.30
CA ASP A 95 -4.63 6.59 2.00
C ASP A 95 -4.29 5.11 1.79
N VAL A 96 -3.14 4.69 2.32
CA VAL A 96 -2.64 3.31 2.27
C VAL A 96 -3.66 2.35 2.90
N PHE A 97 -4.08 2.62 4.14
CA PHE A 97 -5.03 1.78 4.87
C PHE A 97 -6.43 1.83 4.25
N LEU A 98 -6.84 3.00 3.78
CA LEU A 98 -8.12 3.18 3.09
C LEU A 98 -8.18 2.32 1.81
N LEU A 99 -7.18 2.43 0.94
CA LEU A 99 -7.13 1.68 -0.31
C LEU A 99 -6.97 0.18 -0.05
N GLN A 100 -6.18 -0.21 0.94
CA GLN A 100 -6.09 -1.61 1.36
C GLN A 100 -7.45 -2.15 1.79
N SER A 101 -8.22 -1.41 2.59
CA SER A 101 -9.57 -1.82 2.98
C SER A 101 -10.50 -1.95 1.76
N ILE A 102 -10.54 -0.93 0.89
CA ILE A 102 -11.41 -0.93 -0.30
C ILE A 102 -11.12 -2.16 -1.18
N ILE A 103 -9.85 -2.41 -1.47
CA ILE A 103 -9.43 -3.41 -2.46
C ILE A 103 -9.39 -4.80 -1.84
N SER A 104 -8.67 -4.97 -0.73
CA SER A 104 -8.33 -6.29 -0.19
C SER A 104 -9.48 -6.97 0.56
N LYS A 105 -10.61 -6.28 0.73
CA LYS A 105 -11.82 -6.86 1.34
C LYS A 105 -12.47 -7.91 0.45
N ARG A 106 -12.57 -7.65 -0.87
CA ARG A 106 -13.14 -8.57 -1.86
C ARG A 106 -12.13 -8.97 -2.95
N GLY A 107 -11.23 -8.06 -3.30
CA GLY A 107 -10.22 -8.24 -4.33
C GLY A 107 -8.91 -8.89 -3.85
N PRO A 108 -7.85 -8.76 -4.68
CA PRO A 108 -6.53 -9.29 -4.39
C PRO A 108 -5.82 -8.46 -3.30
N ILE A 109 -4.70 -8.94 -2.79
CA ILE A 109 -3.90 -8.15 -1.84
C ILE A 109 -3.25 -6.96 -2.56
N VAL A 110 -3.10 -5.84 -1.85
CA VAL A 110 -2.41 -4.66 -2.40
C VAL A 110 -0.91 -4.80 -2.22
N LYS A 111 -0.17 -4.69 -3.33
CA LYS A 111 1.29 -4.54 -3.37
C LYS A 111 1.65 -3.10 -3.75
N PHE A 112 2.47 -2.46 -2.93
CA PHE A 112 2.92 -1.09 -3.17
C PHE A 112 4.20 -1.09 -3.99
N LEU A 113 4.31 -0.11 -4.88
CA LEU A 113 5.61 0.30 -5.40
C LEU A 113 6.39 1.02 -4.29
N CYS A 114 7.11 0.24 -3.48
CA CYS A 114 7.80 0.74 -2.31
C CYS A 114 9.02 1.56 -2.70
N LYS A 115 9.18 2.71 -2.06
CA LYS A 115 10.43 3.47 -2.12
C LYS A 115 11.51 2.70 -1.37
N ARG A 116 12.74 2.68 -1.90
CA ARG A 116 13.90 2.02 -1.24
C ARG A 116 14.08 2.48 0.21
N GLU A 117 13.75 3.73 0.53
CA GLU A 117 13.86 4.26 1.88
C GLU A 117 12.93 3.52 2.88
N LEU A 118 11.76 3.05 2.42
CA LEU A 118 10.82 2.31 3.27
C LEU A 118 11.32 0.91 3.62
N THR A 119 12.19 0.31 2.78
CA THR A 119 12.73 -1.02 3.06
C THR A 119 13.74 -1.02 4.20
N TYR A 120 14.25 0.15 4.61
CA TYR A 120 15.15 0.28 5.75
C TYR A 120 14.42 0.38 7.10
N ILE A 121 13.11 0.63 7.10
CA ILE A 121 12.30 0.65 8.33
C ILE A 121 12.04 -0.80 8.75
N PRO A 122 12.37 -1.27 9.96
CA PRO A 122 12.42 -2.70 10.28
C PRO A 122 11.15 -3.48 9.93
N ILE A 123 10.00 -3.05 10.46
CA ILE A 123 8.73 -3.75 10.26
C ILE A 123 8.23 -3.62 8.82
N LEU A 124 8.33 -2.41 8.24
CA LEU A 124 7.87 -2.18 6.86
C LEU A 124 8.75 -2.92 5.85
N GLY A 125 10.07 -2.92 6.04
CA GLY A 125 11.03 -3.66 5.24
C GLY A 125 10.77 -5.16 5.28
N LEU A 126 10.47 -5.71 6.46
CA LEU A 126 10.08 -7.10 6.61
C LEU A 126 8.80 -7.42 5.83
N ILE A 127 7.77 -6.57 5.91
CA ILE A 127 6.53 -6.74 5.14
C ILE A 127 6.82 -6.68 3.64
N CYS A 128 7.60 -5.69 3.19
CA CYS A 128 7.98 -5.55 1.78
C CYS A 128 8.69 -6.80 1.28
N PHE A 129 9.57 -7.38 2.10
CA PHE A 129 10.29 -8.60 1.75
C PHE A 129 9.37 -9.82 1.75
N ALA A 130 8.54 -9.99 2.79
CA ALA A 130 7.66 -11.15 2.94
C ALA A 130 6.63 -11.28 1.82
N PHE A 131 6.08 -10.15 1.34
CA PHE A 131 5.11 -10.11 0.26
C PHE A 131 5.71 -9.81 -1.11
N GLU A 132 7.04 -9.73 -1.21
CA GLU A 132 7.78 -9.47 -2.44
C GLU A 132 7.27 -8.19 -3.14
N PHE A 133 7.19 -7.10 -2.39
CA PHE A 133 6.78 -5.80 -2.92
C PHE A 133 7.84 -5.25 -3.88
N PRO A 134 7.43 -4.73 -5.05
CA PRO A 134 8.37 -4.12 -5.98
C PRO A 134 8.98 -2.85 -5.39
N VAL A 135 10.32 -2.72 -5.46
CA VAL A 135 11.05 -1.59 -4.89
C VAL A 135 11.54 -0.65 -5.98
N LEU A 136 11.09 0.61 -5.93
CA LEU A 136 11.57 1.68 -6.78
C LEU A 136 12.78 2.37 -6.15
N ARG A 137 13.86 2.52 -6.93
CA ARG A 137 15.07 3.24 -6.54
C ARG A 137 15.00 4.66 -7.11
N ARG A 138 15.00 5.68 -6.26
CA ARG A 138 15.11 7.08 -6.70
C ARG A 138 16.57 7.40 -7.01
N ARG A 139 16.85 7.98 -8.18
CA ARG A 139 18.20 8.38 -8.56
C ARG A 139 18.56 9.77 -8.02
N ALA A 140 19.83 9.99 -7.70
CA ALA A 140 20.39 11.32 -7.50
C ALA A 140 20.32 12.12 -8.81
N ARG A 141 19.86 13.37 -8.74
CA ARG A 141 19.76 14.26 -9.91
C ARG A 141 21.17 14.57 -10.42
N GLY A 142 21.50 14.20 -11.67
CA GLY A 142 22.72 14.70 -12.31
C GLY A 142 23.40 13.81 -13.36
N ALA A 143 23.17 12.49 -13.39
CA ALA A 143 24.08 11.59 -14.11
C ALA A 143 23.66 11.13 -15.53
N GLN A 144 22.48 11.52 -16.04
CA GLN A 144 21.94 10.99 -17.31
C GLN A 144 21.03 11.99 -18.05
N SER A 145 20.92 11.81 -19.37
CA SER A 145 19.98 12.54 -20.24
C SER A 145 18.52 12.27 -19.87
N GLU A 146 17.58 13.08 -20.35
CA GLU A 146 16.15 12.87 -20.09
C GLU A 146 15.63 11.57 -20.73
N HIS A 147 16.15 11.20 -21.90
CA HIS A 147 15.78 9.98 -22.61
C HIS A 147 16.18 8.74 -21.81
N ASP A 148 17.44 8.68 -21.37
CA ASP A 148 17.95 7.53 -20.59
C ASP A 148 17.15 7.33 -19.30
N ARG A 149 16.73 8.43 -18.65
CA ARG A 149 15.89 8.39 -17.45
C ARG A 149 14.53 7.76 -17.74
N ARG A 150 13.88 8.15 -18.84
CA ARG A 150 12.57 7.59 -19.22
C ARG A 150 12.64 6.10 -19.51
N ASP A 151 13.69 5.66 -20.22
CA ASP A 151 13.86 4.24 -20.55
C ASP A 151 14.21 3.39 -19.33
N ASP A 152 15.01 3.93 -18.43
CA ASP A 152 15.32 3.29 -17.15
C ASP A 152 14.09 3.19 -16.24
N ASP A 153 13.26 4.24 -16.16
CA ASP A 153 11.99 4.21 -15.43
C ASP A 153 11.01 3.20 -16.03
N ARG A 154 10.94 3.11 -17.37
CA ARG A 154 10.13 2.09 -18.07
C ARG A 154 10.60 0.67 -17.72
N ARG A 155 11.92 0.42 -17.69
CA ARG A 155 12.47 -0.88 -17.29
C ARG A 155 12.09 -1.21 -15.85
N ARG A 156 12.24 -0.28 -14.91
CA ARG A 156 11.87 -0.52 -13.51
C ARG A 156 10.39 -0.78 -13.30
N VAL A 157 9.52 -0.06 -14.00
CA VAL A 157 8.07 -0.31 -13.96
C VAL A 157 7.77 -1.70 -14.52
N ARG A 158 8.41 -2.08 -15.63
CA ARG A 158 8.29 -3.43 -16.20
C ARG A 158 8.71 -4.50 -15.21
N ASP A 159 9.88 -4.37 -14.60
CA ASP A 159 10.39 -5.32 -13.59
C ASP A 159 9.44 -5.41 -12.38
N ALA A 160 8.88 -4.27 -11.97
CA ALA A 160 7.90 -4.24 -10.89
C ALA A 160 6.61 -4.99 -11.27
N CYS A 161 6.14 -4.83 -12.51
CA CYS A 161 4.99 -5.54 -13.03
C CYS A 161 5.23 -7.05 -13.15
N GLU A 162 6.48 -7.54 -13.21
CA GLU A 162 6.74 -8.98 -13.27
C GLU A 162 6.24 -9.73 -12.03
N VAL A 163 6.17 -9.06 -10.89
CA VAL A 163 5.60 -9.62 -9.66
C VAL A 163 4.14 -10.03 -9.85
N LEU A 164 3.41 -9.35 -10.75
CA LEU A 164 2.01 -9.65 -11.05
C LEU A 164 1.84 -10.93 -11.88
N TYR A 165 2.87 -11.38 -12.61
CA TYR A 165 2.82 -12.66 -13.32
C TYR A 165 2.94 -13.87 -12.38
N LYS A 166 3.48 -13.67 -11.17
CA LYS A 166 3.72 -14.77 -10.22
C LYS A 166 2.50 -15.09 -9.36
N ALA A 167 1.72 -14.07 -9.01
CA ALA A 167 0.52 -14.21 -8.20
C ALA A 167 -0.43 -13.02 -8.40
N PRO A 168 -1.75 -13.24 -8.34
CA PRO A 168 -2.75 -12.18 -8.36
C PRO A 168 -2.49 -11.12 -7.28
N ALA A 169 -2.44 -9.86 -7.69
CA ALA A 169 -2.21 -8.74 -6.79
C ALA A 169 -2.79 -7.43 -7.39
N ALA A 170 -3.12 -6.50 -6.50
CA ALA A 170 -3.40 -5.13 -6.86
C ALA A 170 -2.11 -4.31 -6.74
N MET A 171 -1.52 -3.89 -7.86
CA MET A 171 -0.39 -2.98 -7.85
C MET A 171 -0.89 -1.55 -7.62
N LEU A 172 -0.61 -1.00 -6.44
CA LEU A 172 -0.98 0.37 -6.11
C LEU A 172 0.16 1.35 -6.39
N ILE A 173 -0.14 2.36 -7.20
CA ILE A 173 0.74 3.48 -7.49
C ILE A 173 0.08 4.82 -7.13
N PHE A 174 0.87 5.64 -6.45
CA PHE A 174 0.61 7.07 -6.29
C PHE A 174 1.42 7.83 -7.34
N ALA A 175 0.83 8.05 -8.52
CA ALA A 175 1.53 8.60 -9.69
C ALA A 175 2.14 9.99 -9.44
N GLU A 176 1.59 10.74 -8.48
CA GLU A 176 2.13 12.03 -8.03
C GLU A 176 3.53 11.94 -7.40
N GLY A 177 3.95 10.75 -6.94
CA GLY A 177 5.25 10.49 -6.31
C GLY A 177 5.49 11.20 -4.96
N THR A 178 4.58 12.08 -4.55
CA THR A 178 4.61 12.93 -3.36
C THR A 178 3.19 13.20 -2.86
N ARG A 179 3.06 13.63 -1.59
CA ARG A 179 1.77 14.06 -1.05
C ARG A 179 1.32 15.37 -1.70
N PHE A 180 0.01 15.50 -1.87
CA PHE A 180 -0.63 16.70 -2.40
C PHE A 180 -0.29 17.95 -1.58
N THR A 181 -0.01 19.06 -2.30
CA THR A 181 -0.02 20.42 -1.74
C THR A 181 -0.66 21.38 -2.75
N GLU A 182 -1.35 22.42 -2.29
CA GLU A 182 -1.97 23.41 -3.18
C GLU A 182 -0.95 24.13 -4.07
N LEU A 183 0.21 24.47 -3.52
CA LEU A 183 1.35 25.01 -4.26
C LEU A 183 1.78 24.13 -5.44
N ARG A 184 1.76 22.79 -5.28
CA ARG A 184 2.09 21.87 -6.37
C ARG A 184 0.97 21.76 -7.39
N ARG A 185 -0.29 21.78 -6.93
CA ARG A 185 -1.45 21.81 -7.84
C ARG A 185 -1.38 23.03 -8.75
N ASN A 186 -1.10 24.21 -8.21
CA ASN A 186 -1.05 25.43 -9.01
C ASN A 186 0.13 25.45 -10.00
N ARG A 187 1.21 24.73 -9.70
CA ARG A 187 2.36 24.55 -10.62
C ARG A 187 2.14 23.45 -11.65
N SER A 188 1.41 22.41 -11.29
CA SER A 188 1.03 21.31 -12.16
C SER A 188 -0.18 21.75 -12.98
N ARG A 189 0.01 22.08 -14.26
CA ARG A 189 -1.09 22.40 -15.20
C ARG A 189 -1.94 21.15 -15.53
N SER A 190 -2.27 20.34 -14.52
CA SER A 190 -3.03 19.11 -14.64
C SER A 190 -4.50 19.44 -14.94
N PRO A 191 -5.11 18.82 -15.97
CA PRO A 191 -6.51 19.01 -16.31
C PRO A 191 -7.47 18.33 -15.30
N TYR A 192 -6.95 17.52 -14.37
CA TYR A 192 -7.76 16.72 -13.46
C TYR A 192 -8.16 17.48 -12.19
N VAL A 193 -9.45 17.47 -11.87
CA VAL A 193 -10.01 18.07 -10.64
C VAL A 193 -9.89 17.06 -9.49
N PHE A 194 -9.12 17.40 -8.45
CA PHE A 194 -9.07 16.61 -7.21
C PHE A 194 -10.44 16.66 -6.52
N ARG A 195 -11.18 15.54 -6.52
CA ARG A 195 -12.37 15.40 -5.66
C ARG A 195 -11.91 15.10 -4.24
N TYR A 196 -12.27 15.99 -3.30
CA TYR A 196 -12.19 15.69 -1.88
C TYR A 196 -13.24 14.64 -1.56
N VAL A 197 -12.88 13.57 -0.84
CA VAL A 197 -13.86 12.91 0.03
C VAL A 197 -14.17 13.93 1.10
N ARG A 198 -15.29 14.66 0.96
CA ARG A 198 -15.78 15.54 2.03
C ARG A 198 -15.96 14.64 3.25
N ARG A 199 -15.31 14.97 4.37
CA ARG A 199 -15.78 14.52 5.68
C ARG A 199 -17.23 14.98 5.78
N ALA A 200 -18.15 14.03 5.89
CA ALA A 200 -19.47 14.31 6.46
C ALA A 200 -19.29 14.74 7.93
#